data_AF-A0A0G1TJM3-F1
#
_entry.id   AF-A0A0G1TJM3-F1
#
_cell.length_a   1.000
_cell.length_b   1.000
_cell.length_c   1.000
_cell.angle_alpha   90.00
_cell.angle_beta   90.00
_cell.angle_gamma   90.00
#
_symmetry.space_group_name_H-M   'P 1'
#
loop_
_entity.id
_entity.type
_entity.pdbx_description
1 polymer ?
#
loop_
_entity_poly.entity_id
_entity_poly.type
_entity_poly.pdbx_seq_one_letter_code
_entity_poly.pdbx_strand_id
1 'polypeptide(L)' 'NNAYREVLEKHGFVISGTSPDNFFVEMIELPREIHPFFLATQAHPEYKSRPLSPHPIFLAFLQAADKHS' A
#
# COMPACT_ATOMS: atom_id res chain seq x y z
N ASN A 1 -14.20 -8.05 -2.10
CA ASN A 1 -14.81 -9.40 -2.19
C ASN A 1 -13.76 -10.40 -1.73
N ASN A 2 -13.97 -11.01 -0.55
CA ASN A 2 -12.97 -11.89 0.07
C ASN A 2 -12.76 -13.21 -0.68
N ALA A 3 -13.72 -13.62 -1.54
CA ALA A 3 -13.56 -14.82 -2.37
C ALA A 3 -12.37 -14.73 -3.35
N TYR A 4 -11.91 -13.51 -3.66
CA TYR A 4 -10.77 -13.30 -4.56
C TYR A 4 -9.43 -13.10 -3.84
N ARG A 5 -9.42 -13.11 -2.50
CA ARG A 5 -8.22 -12.84 -1.68
C ARG A 5 -7.08 -13.78 -2.03
N GLU A 6 -7.32 -15.09 -1.91
CA GLU A 6 -6.32 -16.11 -2.20
C GLU A 6 -5.87 -16.10 -3.67
N VAL A 7 -6.80 -15.84 -4.60
CA VAL A 7 -6.47 -15.76 -6.03
C VAL A 7 -5.52 -14.59 -6.28
N LEU A 8 -5.80 -13.41 -5.73
CA LEU A 8 -4.94 -12.24 -5.91
C LEU A 8 -3.57 -12.44 -5.23
N GLU A 9 -3.54 -12.99 -4.02
CA GLU A 9 -2.28 -13.31 -3.33
C GLU A 9 -1.42 -14.29 -4.13
N LYS A 10 -2.03 -15.35 -4.68
CA LYS A 10 -1.34 -16.32 -5.54
C LYS A 10 -0.74 -15.70 -6.80
N HIS A 11 -1.30 -14.60 -7.29
CA HIS A 11 -0.79 -13.87 -8.46
C HIS A 11 0.14 -12.71 -8.08
N GLY A 12 0.61 -12.67 -6.83
CA GLY A 12 1.70 -11.79 -6.41
C GLY A 12 1.27 -10.54 -5.66
N PHE A 13 -0.03 -10.35 -5.36
CA PHE A 13 -0.43 -9.29 -4.44
C PHE A 13 -0.03 -9.66 -3.01
N VAL A 14 0.43 -8.69 -2.24
CA VAL A 14 0.69 -8.84 -0.82
C VAL A 14 -0.35 -8.05 -0.05
N ILE A 15 -1.13 -8.72 0.79
CA ILE A 15 -2.07 -8.05 1.70
C ILE A 15 -1.29 -7.59 2.93
N SER A 16 -0.86 -6.33 2.93
CA SER A 16 -0.03 -5.76 3.98
C SER A 16 -0.82 -5.09 5.11
N GLY A 17 -2.11 -4.85 4.90
CA GLY A 17 -2.98 -4.28 5.93
C GLY A 17 -4.40 -4.81 5.85
N THR A 18 -4.95 -5.16 7.01
CA THR A 18 -6.35 -5.56 7.17
C THR A 18 -7.00 -4.86 8.35
N SER A 19 -8.32 -4.86 8.39
CA SER A 19 -9.08 -4.49 9.59
C SER A 19 -8.67 -5.39 10.78
N PRO A 20 -8.92 -4.97 12.04
CA PRO A 20 -8.52 -5.73 13.23
C PRO A 20 -9.08 -7.15 13.31
N ASP A 21 -10.24 -7.38 12.69
CA ASP A 21 -10.89 -8.69 12.56
C ASP A 21 -10.43 -9.49 11.31
N ASN A 22 -9.45 -8.97 10.56
CA ASN A 22 -8.89 -9.54 9.33
C ASN A 22 -9.91 -9.71 8.18
N PHE A 23 -11.09 -9.09 8.29
CA PHE A 23 -12.15 -9.27 7.30
C PHE A 23 -12.01 -8.34 6.09
N PHE A 24 -11.64 -7.07 6.31
CA PHE A 24 -11.44 -6.10 5.25
C PHE A 24 -9.95 -5.97 4.91
N VAL A 25 -9.65 -5.92 3.62
CA VAL A 25 -8.31 -5.59 3.12
C VAL A 25 -8.21 -4.08 3.03
N GLU A 26 -7.27 -3.50 3.78
CA GLU A 26 -7.10 -2.05 3.92
C GLU A 26 -5.90 -1.53 3.12
N MET A 27 -4.87 -2.37 2.96
CA MET A 27 -3.67 -2.05 2.20
C MET A 27 -3.15 -3.26 1.44
N ILE A 28 -2.66 -3.02 0.22
CA ILE A 28 -1.99 -4.01 -0.61
C ILE A 28 -0.70 -3.45 -1.19
N GLU A 29 0.25 -4.35 -1.43
CA GLU A 29 1.56 -4.06 -2.00
C GLU A 29 1.90 -5.09 -3.09
N LEU A 30 2.96 -4.81 -3.86
CA LEU A 30 3.66 -5.82 -4.65
C LEU A 30 5.05 -6.07 -4.04
N PRO A 31 5.60 -7.28 -4.19
CA PRO A 31 6.99 -7.55 -3.86
C PRO A 31 7.93 -6.55 -4.53
N ARG A 32 8.97 -6.12 -3.80
CA ARG A 32 9.91 -5.09 -4.26
C ARG A 32 10.70 -5.52 -5.50
N GLU A 33 10.89 -6.83 -5.65
CA GLU A 33 11.53 -7.44 -6.82
C GLU A 33 10.66 -7.32 -8.08
N ILE A 34 9.34 -7.21 -7.93
CA ILE A 34 8.39 -7.01 -9.04
C ILE A 34 8.23 -5.51 -9.33
N HIS A 35 8.06 -4.70 -8.28
CA HIS A 35 7.93 -3.26 -8.43
C HIS A 35 8.57 -2.54 -7.23
N PRO A 36 9.48 -1.58 -7.44
CA PRO A 36 10.28 -0.98 -6.35
C PRO A 36 9.44 -0.25 -5.30
N PHE A 37 8.30 0.31 -5.72
CA PHE A 37 7.32 0.90 -4.81
C PHE A 37 5.90 0.77 -5.38
N PHE A 38 5.14 -0.21 -4.89
CA PHE A 38 3.72 -0.33 -5.17
C PHE A 38 2.98 -0.46 -3.85
N LEU A 39 2.16 0.53 -3.52
CA LEU A 39 1.33 0.55 -2.33
C LEU A 39 -0.03 1.13 -2.72
N ALA A 40 -1.10 0.41 -2.39
CA ALA A 40 -2.47 0.92 -2.49
C ALA A 40 -3.17 0.78 -1.14
N THR A 41 -3.99 1.77 -0.80
CA THR A 41 -4.76 1.79 0.44
C THR A 41 -6.21 2.16 0.16
N GLN A 42 -7.14 1.57 0.90
CA GLN A 42 -8.55 1.96 0.91
C GLN A 42 -8.80 3.24 1.73
N ALA A 43 -7.87 3.60 2.61
CA ALA A 43 -7.97 4.80 3.42
C ALA A 43 -7.61 6.06 2.63
N HIS A 44 -7.84 7.23 3.26
CA HIS A 44 -7.48 8.54 2.74
C HIS A 44 -6.33 9.17 3.57
N PRO A 45 -5.06 8.73 3.39
CA PRO A 45 -3.92 9.27 4.12
C PRO A 45 -3.69 10.77 3.88
N GLU A 46 -4.17 11.32 2.77
CA GLU A 46 -4.12 12.74 2.42
C GLU A 46 -4.77 13.63 3.48
N TYR A 47 -5.88 13.19 4.08
CA TYR A 47 -6.57 13.98 5.11
C TYR A 47 -5.77 14.10 6.41
N LYS A 48 -4.80 13.19 6.63
CA LYS A 48 -3.90 13.22 7.79
C LYS A 48 -2.54 13.85 7.49
N SER A 49 -2.21 14.09 6.23
CA SER A 49 -0.98 14.76 5.82
C SER A 49 -1.03 16.26 6.13
N ARG A 50 0.08 16.85 6.57
CA ARG A 50 0.22 18.30 6.83
C ARG A 50 1.52 18.82 6.22
N PRO A 51 1.64 20.12 5.87
CA PRO A 51 2.87 20.66 5.26
C PRO A 51 4.14 20.41 6.08
N LEU A 52 4.07 20.55 7.40
CA LEU A 52 5.21 20.33 8.31
C LEU A 52 5.29 18.89 8.85
N SER A 53 4.30 18.05 8.53
CA SER A 53 4.25 16.64 8.93
C SER A 53 3.57 15.84 7.83
N PRO A 54 4.26 15.64 6.69
CA PRO A 54 3.71 14.90 5.58
C PRO A 54 3.52 13.43 5.96
N HIS A 55 2.43 12.82 5.46
CA HIS A 55 2.14 11.43 5.78
C HIS A 55 3.24 10.49 5.24
N PRO A 56 3.68 9.47 6.01
CA PRO A 56 4.79 8.59 5.63
C PRO A 56 4.63 7.93 4.25
N ILE A 57 3.41 7.57 3.86
CA ILE A 57 3.11 7.00 2.53
C ILE A 57 3.58 7.92 1.39
N PHE A 58 3.30 9.22 1.47
CA PHE A 58 3.69 10.16 0.42
C PHE A 58 5.20 10.42 0.42
N LEU A 59 5.82 10.47 1.60
CA LEU A 59 7.28 10.56 1.71
C LEU A 59 7.96 9.35 1.05
N ALA A 60 7.48 8.14 1.35
CA ALA A 60 8.03 6.92 0.79
C ALA A 60 7.83 6.85 -0.74
N PHE A 61 6.67 7.29 -1.24
CA PHE A 61 6.41 7.42 -2.68
C PHE A 61 7.41 8.36 -3.37
N LEU A 62 7.61 9.56 -2.82
CA LEU A 62 8.55 10.53 -3.38
C LEU A 62 10.00 10.03 -3.33
N GLN A 63 10.41 9.39 -2.24
CA GLN A 63 11.74 8.79 -2.13
C GLN A 63 11.96 7.67 -3.16
N ALA A 64 10.93 6.86 -3.42
CA ALA A 64 11.01 5.84 -4.46
C ALA A 64 11.12 6.49 -5.85
N ALA A 65 10.33 7.53 -6.13
CA ALA A 65 10.40 8.25 -7.40
C ALA A 65 11.78 8.89 -7.62
N ASP A 66 12.36 9.51 -6.59
CA ASP A 66 13.69 10.14 -6.64
C ASP A 66 14.81 9.13 -6.96
N LYS A 67 14.77 7.94 -6.36
CA LYS A 67 15.75 6.86 -6.64
C LYS A 67 15.69 6.31 -8.08
N HIS A 68 14.60 6.57 -8.79
CA HIS A 68 14.36 6.12 -10.16
C HIS A 68 14.26 7.28 -11.16
N SER A 69 14.76 8.46 -10.78
CA SER A 69 14.88 9.63 -11.64
C SER A 69 16.11 9.59 -12.57
#